data_AF-A0A954TM35-F1
#
_entry.id   AF-A0A954TM35-F1
#
_cell.length_a   1.000
_cell.length_b   1.000
_cell.length_c   1.000
_cell.angle_alpha   90.00
_cell.angle_beta   90.00
_cell.angle_gamma   90.00
#
_symmetry.space_group_name_H-M   'P 1'
#
loop_
_entity.id
_entity.type
_entity.pdbx_description
1 polymer ?
#
loop_
_entity_poly.entity_id
_entity_poly.type
_entity_poly.pdbx_seq_one_letter_code
_entity_poly.pdbx_strand_id
1 'polypeptide(L)'
;ITSVARLTAGYGKVTTLDALQEQLGISYERIIYVGDGSSDIHVMLHVNRCEGFTIAVSENRHLAPIARRTVLSDNALSVLIPILEDVVGCRDRAQIRQLFEGQGVDLQGWEKTQVDRLTILETARPASASLPKVSA
;
A
#
# COMPACT_ATOMS: atom_id res chain seq x y z
N ILE A 1 -37.66 2.43 3.88
CA ILE A 1 -36.19 2.65 3.76
C ILE A 1 -35.99 3.57 2.58
N THR A 2 -35.65 4.83 2.86
CA THR A 2 -35.67 5.93 1.88
C THR A 2 -34.23 6.32 1.57
N SER A 3 -33.87 6.25 0.28
CA SER A 3 -32.67 6.84 -0.33
C SER A 3 -31.30 6.34 0.13
N VAL A 4 -30.82 5.24 -0.47
CA VAL A 4 -29.36 5.03 -0.61
C VAL A 4 -28.92 5.97 -1.73
N ALA A 5 -28.49 7.18 -1.36
CA ALA A 5 -27.87 8.09 -2.31
C ALA A 5 -26.68 7.36 -2.97
N ARG A 6 -26.71 7.33 -4.31
CA ARG A 6 -25.65 6.78 -5.18
C ARG A 6 -24.35 7.59 -5.03
N LEU A 7 -23.67 7.45 -3.89
CA LEU A 7 -22.29 7.85 -3.78
C LEU A 7 -21.44 6.70 -4.32
N THR A 8 -20.51 6.99 -5.23
CA THR A 8 -19.49 6.03 -5.64
C THR A 8 -18.80 5.52 -4.37
N ALA A 9 -18.54 4.21 -4.29
CA ALA A 9 -18.16 3.53 -3.04
C ALA A 9 -16.99 4.21 -2.28
N GLY A 10 -16.10 4.92 -2.98
CA GLY A 10 -15.04 5.71 -2.35
C GLY A 10 -15.51 6.96 -1.60
N TYR A 11 -16.46 7.73 -2.12
CA TYR A 11 -16.92 8.97 -1.46
C TYR A 11 -17.73 8.68 -0.19
N GLY A 12 -18.52 7.59 -0.19
CA GLY A 12 -19.26 7.19 1.02
C GLY A 12 -18.34 6.83 2.19
N LYS A 13 -17.19 6.19 1.91
CA LYS A 13 -16.18 5.89 2.92
C LYS A 13 -15.50 7.15 3.47
N VAL A 14 -15.22 8.16 2.62
CA VAL A 14 -14.67 9.45 3.07
C VAL A 14 -15.66 10.15 3.99
N THR A 15 -16.93 10.27 3.62
CA THR A 15 -17.95 10.91 4.48
C THR A 15 -18.10 10.18 5.82
N THR A 16 -18.03 8.85 5.82
CA THR A 16 -18.10 8.07 7.06
C THR A 16 -16.86 8.31 7.93
N LEU A 17 -15.67 8.37 7.33
CA LEU A 17 -14.43 8.69 8.02
C LEU A 17 -14.49 10.09 8.65
N ASP A 18 -14.93 11.10 7.90
CA ASP A 18 -15.06 12.48 8.37
C ASP A 18 -16.02 12.57 9.56
N ALA A 19 -17.16 11.88 9.48
CA ALA A 19 -18.13 11.83 10.57
C ALA A 19 -17.56 11.14 11.83
N LEU A 20 -16.81 10.04 11.68
CA LEU A 20 -16.14 9.37 12.80
C LEU A 20 -15.04 10.24 13.40
N GLN A 21 -14.28 10.93 12.56
CA GLN A 21 -13.22 11.85 12.97
C GLN A 21 -13.79 13.01 13.81
N GLU A 22 -14.88 13.62 13.35
CA GLU A 22 -15.60 14.68 14.06
C GLU A 22 -16.17 14.17 15.39
N GLN A 23 -16.86 13.01 15.37
CA GLN A 23 -17.48 12.43 16.56
C GLN A 23 -16.45 12.09 17.65
N LEU A 24 -15.26 11.59 17.26
CA LEU A 24 -14.22 11.19 18.20
C LEU A 24 -13.26 12.33 18.56
N GLY A 25 -13.31 13.47 17.85
CA GLY A 25 -12.39 14.60 18.06
C GLY A 25 -10.92 14.25 17.79
N ILE A 26 -10.65 13.26 16.94
CA ILE A 26 -9.30 12.75 16.65
C ILE A 26 -8.71 13.53 15.47
N SER A 27 -7.49 14.04 15.58
CA SER A 27 -6.81 14.66 14.43
C SER A 27 -6.49 13.62 13.35
N TYR A 28 -6.58 13.99 12.07
CA TYR A 28 -6.27 13.09 10.95
C TYR A 28 -4.85 12.52 10.99
N GLU A 29 -3.88 13.25 11.55
CA GLU A 29 -2.50 12.78 11.76
C GLU A 29 -2.43 11.51 12.64
N ARG A 30 -3.48 11.26 13.43
CA ARG A 30 -3.61 10.10 14.33
C ARG A 30 -4.48 8.99 13.75
N ILE A 31 -4.89 9.13 12.50
CA ILE A 31 -5.71 8.14 11.80
C ILE A 31 -4.80 7.20 11.03
N ILE A 32 -5.01 5.90 11.29
CA ILE A 32 -4.43 4.82 10.49
C ILE A 32 -5.57 4.22 9.67
N TYR A 33 -5.47 4.32 8.35
CA TYR A 33 -6.44 3.75 7.41
C TYR A 33 -5.86 2.52 6.72
N VAL A 34 -6.62 1.44 6.69
CA VAL A 34 -6.26 0.19 6.02
C VAL A 34 -7.25 -0.07 4.89
N GLY A 35 -6.76 -0.42 3.70
CA GLY A 35 -7.63 -0.76 2.57
C GLY A 35 -7.01 -1.76 1.62
N ASP A 36 -7.85 -2.43 0.85
CA ASP A 36 -7.52 -3.56 0.00
C ASP A 36 -8.02 -3.40 -1.45
N GLY A 37 -9.05 -2.57 -1.66
CA GLY A 37 -9.74 -2.43 -2.93
C GLY A 37 -9.59 -1.05 -3.59
N SER A 38 -9.99 -0.97 -4.86
CA SER A 38 -10.05 0.30 -5.59
C SER A 38 -11.00 1.33 -4.94
N SER A 39 -12.00 0.86 -4.18
CA SER A 39 -12.88 1.72 -3.41
C SER A 39 -12.15 2.54 -2.33
N ASP A 40 -10.97 2.10 -1.91
CA ASP A 40 -10.18 2.72 -0.86
C ASP A 40 -9.27 3.85 -1.38
N ILE A 41 -9.12 3.96 -2.70
CA ILE A 41 -8.26 4.97 -3.35
C ILE A 41 -8.59 6.38 -2.87
N HIS A 42 -9.87 6.76 -2.92
CA HIS A 42 -10.30 8.10 -2.52
C HIS A 42 -10.08 8.36 -1.02
N VAL A 43 -10.23 7.34 -0.19
CA VAL A 43 -10.05 7.46 1.25
C VAL A 43 -8.57 7.58 1.60
N MET A 44 -7.71 6.77 0.98
CA MET A 44 -6.27 6.85 1.19
C MET A 44 -5.69 8.19 0.72
N LEU A 45 -6.15 8.71 -0.44
CA LEU A 45 -5.76 10.05 -0.90
C LEU A 45 -6.18 11.14 0.10
N HIS A 46 -7.41 11.05 0.64
CA HIS A 46 -7.91 11.98 1.65
C HIS A 46 -7.10 11.91 2.95
N VAL A 47 -6.88 10.71 3.48
CA VAL A 47 -6.09 10.50 4.72
C VAL A 47 -4.66 10.99 4.55
N ASN A 48 -4.00 10.66 3.43
CA ASN A 48 -2.63 11.10 3.16
C ASN A 48 -2.52 12.63 3.06
N ARG A 49 -3.50 13.29 2.43
CA ARG A 49 -3.55 14.76 2.34
C ARG A 49 -3.61 15.41 3.72
N CYS A 50 -4.24 14.75 4.69
CA CYS A 50 -4.35 15.20 6.08
C CYS A 50 -3.29 14.57 7.00
N GLU A 51 -2.16 14.12 6.43
CA GLU A 51 -1.00 13.56 7.13
C GLU A 51 -1.23 12.26 7.91
N GLY A 52 -2.39 11.61 7.74
CA GLY A 52 -2.63 10.29 8.31
C GLY A 52 -1.77 9.19 7.69
N PHE A 53 -1.84 8.00 8.30
CA PHE A 53 -1.06 6.83 7.90
C PHE A 53 -1.94 5.84 7.13
N THR A 54 -1.48 5.37 5.97
CA THR A 54 -2.25 4.46 5.11
C THR A 54 -1.50 3.15 4.88
N ILE A 55 -2.22 2.03 5.00
CA ILE A 55 -1.71 0.69 4.77
C ILE A 55 -2.55 0.00 3.70
N ALA A 56 -1.91 -0.43 2.61
CA ALA A 56 -2.52 -1.34 1.64
C ALA A 56 -2.25 -2.79 2.06
N VAL A 57 -3.27 -3.64 2.01
CA VAL A 57 -3.16 -5.07 2.33
C VAL A 57 -3.38 -5.97 1.11
N SER A 58 -3.17 -5.44 -0.09
CA SER A 58 -3.38 -6.17 -1.34
C SER A 58 -2.32 -5.83 -2.39
N GLU A 59 -2.22 -6.71 -3.40
CA GLU A 59 -1.38 -6.49 -4.59
C GLU A 59 -2.02 -5.49 -5.58
N ASN A 60 -3.04 -4.75 -5.17
CA ASN A 60 -3.71 -3.79 -6.03
C ASN A 60 -2.73 -2.71 -6.47
N ARG A 61 -2.39 -2.74 -7.76
CA ARG A 61 -1.41 -1.85 -8.40
C ARG A 61 -1.78 -0.36 -8.29
N HIS A 62 -3.04 -0.05 -8.03
CA HIS A 62 -3.50 1.32 -7.83
C HIS A 62 -3.37 1.79 -6.38
N LEU A 63 -3.39 0.88 -5.40
CA LEU A 63 -3.23 1.23 -3.99
C LEU A 63 -1.77 1.35 -3.58
N ALA A 64 -0.90 0.46 -4.08
CA ALA A 64 0.50 0.44 -3.68
C ALA A 64 1.25 1.79 -3.87
N PRO A 65 1.01 2.59 -4.92
CA PRO A 65 1.63 3.91 -5.07
C PRO A 65 1.06 4.99 -4.13
N ILE A 66 -0.13 4.75 -3.55
CA ILE A 66 -0.84 5.71 -2.71
C ILE A 66 -0.58 5.41 -1.24
N ALA A 67 -0.60 4.14 -0.83
CA ALA A 67 -0.41 3.75 0.56
C ALA A 67 1.01 4.07 1.04
N ARG A 68 1.16 4.51 2.30
CA ARG A 68 2.48 4.70 2.92
C ARG A 68 3.23 3.38 3.08
N ARG A 69 2.50 2.30 3.36
CA ARG A 69 3.03 0.94 3.42
C ARG A 69 2.09 -0.03 2.73
N THR A 70 2.66 -1.04 2.09
CA THR A 70 1.92 -2.19 1.58
C THR A 70 2.40 -3.43 2.31
N VAL A 71 1.47 -4.24 2.80
CA VAL A 71 1.74 -5.52 3.47
C VAL A 71 0.97 -6.60 2.75
N LEU A 72 1.69 -7.60 2.24
CA LEU A 72 1.09 -8.77 1.61
C LEU A 72 1.18 -9.92 2.60
N SER A 73 0.03 -10.38 3.08
CA SER A 73 -0.06 -11.48 4.04
C SER A 73 -1.47 -12.02 4.08
N ASP A 74 -1.58 -13.33 4.34
CA ASP A 74 -2.86 -14.00 4.60
C ASP A 74 -3.35 -13.80 6.04
N ASN A 75 -2.55 -13.14 6.89
CA ASN A 75 -2.86 -12.88 8.29
C ASN A 75 -3.15 -11.39 8.53
N ALA A 76 -4.32 -11.10 9.13
CA ALA A 76 -4.73 -9.74 9.46
C ALA A 76 -3.81 -9.04 10.47
N LEU A 77 -3.08 -9.78 11.32
CA LEU A 77 -2.13 -9.19 12.27
C LEU A 77 -0.91 -8.56 11.59
N SER A 78 -0.69 -8.85 10.31
CA SER A 78 0.43 -8.30 9.54
C SER A 78 0.41 -6.77 9.43
N VAL A 79 -0.77 -6.13 9.55
CA VAL A 79 -0.88 -4.66 9.57
C VAL A 79 -0.25 -4.03 10.80
N LEU A 80 -0.07 -4.79 11.89
CA LEU A 80 0.60 -4.27 13.09
C LEU A 80 2.09 -4.04 12.84
N ILE A 81 2.70 -4.75 11.89
CA ILE A 81 4.12 -4.58 11.56
C ILE A 81 4.43 -3.14 11.14
N PRO A 82 3.83 -2.56 10.07
CA PRO A 82 4.09 -1.16 9.71
C PRO A 82 3.63 -0.17 10.80
N ILE A 83 2.61 -0.50 11.60
CA ILE A 83 2.19 0.36 12.71
C ILE A 83 3.30 0.44 13.78
N LEU A 84 3.84 -0.70 14.19
CA LEU A 84 4.92 -0.76 15.17
C LEU A 84 6.18 -0.05 14.65
N GLU A 85 6.52 -0.24 13.37
CA GLU A 85 7.73 0.32 12.78
C GLU A 85 7.64 1.83 12.51
N ASP A 86 6.58 2.25 11.82
CA ASP A 86 6.50 3.58 11.22
C ASP A 86 5.69 4.56 12.09
N VAL A 87 4.76 4.05 12.90
CA VAL A 87 3.93 4.90 13.80
C VAL A 87 4.48 4.88 15.23
N VAL A 88 4.75 3.71 15.79
CA VAL A 88 5.30 3.58 17.17
C VAL A 88 6.82 3.83 17.19
N GLY A 89 7.51 3.63 16.08
CA GLY A 89 8.97 3.83 15.97
C GLY A 89 9.81 2.65 16.46
N CYS A 90 9.21 1.47 16.65
CA CYS A 90 9.91 0.23 16.98
C CYS A 90 10.63 -0.29 15.72
N ARG A 91 11.89 0.13 15.52
CA ARG A 91 12.67 -0.25 14.31
C ARG A 91 13.43 -1.57 14.46
N ASP A 92 13.49 -2.12 15.67
CA ASP A 92 14.17 -3.39 15.92
C ASP A 92 13.25 -4.57 15.59
N ARG A 93 13.60 -5.27 14.51
CA ARG A 93 12.84 -6.45 14.07
C ARG A 93 12.85 -7.57 15.10
N ALA A 94 13.89 -7.71 15.92
CA ALA A 94 13.94 -8.75 16.94
C ALA A 94 12.92 -8.47 18.05
N GLN A 95 12.78 -7.21 18.46
CA GLN A 95 11.77 -6.80 19.44
C GLN A 95 10.34 -7.03 18.92
N ILE A 96 10.09 -6.72 17.64
CA ILE A 96 8.79 -7.01 17.02
C ILE A 96 8.52 -8.52 17.00
N ARG A 97 9.51 -9.35 16.62
CA ARG A 97 9.36 -10.82 16.66
C ARG A 97 9.05 -11.33 18.06
N GLN A 98 9.81 -10.91 19.06
CA GLN A 98 9.59 -11.29 20.45
C GLN A 98 8.20 -10.87 20.96
N LEU A 99 7.70 -9.72 20.55
CA LEU A 99 6.34 -9.27 20.90
C LEU A 99 5.28 -10.23 20.35
N PHE A 100 5.40 -10.62 19.09
CA PHE A 100 4.46 -11.56 18.46
C PHE A 100 4.59 -12.96 19.05
N GLU A 101 5.82 -13.45 19.25
CA GLU A 101 6.09 -14.75 19.89
C GLU A 101 5.49 -14.80 21.30
N GLY A 102 5.61 -13.72 22.07
CA GLY A 102 4.98 -13.59 23.38
C GLY A 102 3.45 -13.62 23.36
N GLN A 103 2.82 -13.35 22.21
CA GLN A 103 1.38 -13.52 21.97
C GLN A 103 1.03 -14.85 21.29
N GLY A 104 2.00 -15.76 21.13
CA GLY A 104 1.81 -17.07 20.50
C GLY A 104 1.78 -17.03 18.97
N VAL A 105 2.27 -15.97 18.35
CA VAL A 105 2.33 -15.80 16.89
C VAL A 105 3.78 -15.79 16.44
N ASP A 106 4.17 -16.72 15.57
CA ASP A 106 5.51 -16.75 15.00
C ASP A 106 5.55 -15.96 13.67
N LEU A 107 6.54 -15.07 13.51
CA LEU A 107 6.72 -14.23 12.34
C LEU A 107 7.76 -14.83 11.38
N GLN A 108 7.29 -15.73 10.53
CA GLN A 108 8.08 -16.34 9.46
C GLN A 108 7.93 -15.61 8.13
N GLY A 109 8.93 -15.73 7.23
CA GLY A 109 8.84 -15.19 5.87
C GLY A 109 8.79 -13.65 5.78
N TRP A 110 9.22 -12.94 6.84
CA TRP A 110 9.18 -11.47 6.84
C TRP A 110 10.28 -10.85 5.96
N GLU A 111 9.91 -10.61 4.71
CA GLU A 111 10.72 -9.89 3.73
C GLU A 111 10.16 -8.49 3.48
N LYS A 112 11.06 -7.53 3.22
CA LYS A 112 10.66 -6.19 2.79
C LYS A 112 11.25 -5.92 1.42
N THR A 113 10.39 -5.78 0.42
CA THR A 113 10.82 -5.43 -0.93
C THR A 113 10.32 -4.01 -1.25
N GLN A 114 11.26 -3.12 -1.58
CA GLN A 114 10.96 -1.81 -2.16
C GLN A 114 10.88 -2.04 -3.67
N VAL A 115 9.68 -2.27 -4.18
CA VAL A 115 9.46 -2.98 -5.46
C VAL A 115 9.84 -2.15 -6.69
N ASP A 116 10.61 -2.76 -7.59
CA ASP A 116 10.46 -2.67 -9.05
C ASP A 116 10.73 -4.07 -9.65
N ARG A 117 9.88 -4.54 -10.57
CA ARG A 117 10.07 -5.84 -11.26
C ARG A 117 9.86 -5.70 -12.76
N LEU A 118 10.97 -5.80 -13.49
CA LEU A 118 11.07 -5.55 -14.92
C LEU A 118 11.92 -6.66 -15.56
N THR A 119 11.59 -7.02 -16.81
CA THR A 119 12.47 -7.79 -17.70
C THR A 119 12.66 -7.00 -18.98
N ILE A 120 13.89 -6.54 -19.22
CA ILE A 120 14.27 -5.83 -20.45
C ILE A 120 15.01 -6.84 -21.33
N LEU A 121 14.53 -7.04 -22.56
CA LEU A 121 15.14 -7.93 -23.54
C LEU A 121 15.71 -7.11 -24.70
N GLU A 122 16.89 -7.50 -25.19
CA GLU A 122 17.49 -6.92 -26.40
C GLU A 122 16.82 -7.48 -27.65
N THR A 123 16.41 -6.58 -28.56
CA THR A 123 15.96 -6.97 -29.91
C THR A 123 17.17 -6.96 -30.84
N ALA A 124 17.34 -7.99 -31.67
CA ALA A 124 18.39 -8.00 -32.69
C ALA A 124 18.30 -6.73 -33.55
N ARG A 125 19.35 -5.91 -33.54
CA ARG A 125 19.49 -4.78 -34.46
C ARG A 125 19.41 -5.37 -35.89
N PRO A 126 18.48 -4.94 -36.76
CA PRO A 126 18.44 -5.46 -38.12
C PRO A 126 19.80 -5.21 -38.74
N ALA A 127 20.42 -6.28 -39.26
CA ALA A 127 21.73 -6.21 -39.88
C ALA A 127 21.70 -5.09 -40.93
N SER A 128 22.60 -4.12 -40.79
CA SER A 128 22.77 -3.07 -41.79
C SER A 128 22.96 -3.75 -43.14
N ALA A 129 22.00 -3.53 -44.05
CA ALA A 129 22.08 -4.02 -45.41
C ALA A 129 23.41 -3.56 -46.01
N SER A 130 24.30 -4.51 -46.30
CA SER A 130 25.56 -4.25 -46.98
C SER A 130 25.26 -3.69 -48.36
N LEU A 131 25.57 -2.41 -48.59
CA LEU A 131 25.57 -1.81 -49.92
C LEU A 131 26.54 -2.59 -50.82
N PRO A 132 26.16 -2.93 -52.07
CA PRO A 132 27.05 -3.66 -52.96
C PRO A 132 28.26 -2.78 -53.30
N LYS A 133 29.46 -3.38 -53.22
CA LYS A 133 30.70 -2.75 -53.68
C LYS A 133 30.62 -2.56 -55.20
N VAL A 134 30.59 -1.31 -55.66
CA VAL A 134 30.85 -0.98 -57.06
C VAL A 134 32.35 -1.17 -57.29
N SER A 135 32.70 -2.18 -58.08
CA SER A 135 34.05 -2.42 -58.59
C SER A 135 34.30 -1.60 -59.86
N ALA A 136 35.38 -0.82 -59.82
CA ALA A 136 36.17 -0.18 -60.88
C ALA A 136 35.44 0.66 -61.94
#